data_AF-A0A8T3SZC2-F1
#
_entry.id   AF-A0A8T3SZC2-F1
#
_cell.length_a   1.000
_cell.length_b   1.000
_cell.length_c   1.000
_cell.angle_alpha   90.00
_cell.angle_beta   90.00
_cell.angle_gamma   90.00
#
_symmetry.space_group_name_H-M   'P 1'
#
loop_
_entity.id
_entity.type
_entity.pdbx_description
1 polymer ?
#
loop_
_entity_poly.entity_id
_entity_poly.type
_entity_poly.pdbx_seq_one_letter_code
_entity_poly.pdbx_strand_id
1 'polypeptide(L)'
;MRLGIDLGGTKIEIIALAQDGHELLRRRADTPQGDYDGILGAIVELVRAVEDECGEQGAVGICTPGAISPASGLLKNSNSVCMNGRPVKPDLEARLGRAVRVAN
;
A
#
# COMPACT_ATOMS: atom_id res chain seq x y z
N MET A 1 4.84 -15.41 -2.65
CA MET A 1 4.40 -14.69 -1.41
C MET A 1 3.17 -13.80 -1.61
N ARG A 2 2.48 -13.44 -0.51
CA ARG A 2 1.45 -12.39 -0.45
C ARG A 2 1.94 -11.22 0.42
N LEU A 3 1.75 -9.99 -0.04
CA LEU A 3 2.11 -8.77 0.67
C LEU A 3 0.84 -8.04 1.09
N GLY A 4 0.68 -7.82 2.39
CA GLY A 4 -0.39 -7.02 2.97
C GLY A 4 0.17 -5.70 3.49
N ILE A 5 -0.46 -4.59 3.14
CA ILE A 5 -0.08 -3.25 3.58
C ILE A 5 -1.23 -2.64 4.37
N ASP A 6 -0.94 -2.11 5.54
CA ASP A 6 -1.87 -1.30 6.33
C ASP A 6 -1.40 0.15 6.31
N LEU A 7 -2.15 1.00 5.59
CA LEU A 7 -1.87 2.44 5.50
C LEU A 7 -2.59 3.16 6.63
N GLY A 8 -1.92 3.38 7.75
CA GLY A 8 -2.40 4.23 8.83
C GLY A 8 -2.15 5.72 8.59
N GLY A 9 -2.80 6.56 9.39
CA GLY A 9 -2.58 8.01 9.36
C GLY A 9 -1.17 8.41 9.80
N THR A 10 -0.50 7.61 10.64
CA THR A 10 0.83 7.92 11.19
C THR A 10 1.88 6.88 10.82
N LYS A 11 1.49 5.63 10.59
CA LYS A 11 2.39 4.52 10.26
C LYS A 11 1.87 3.75 9.06
N ILE A 12 2.78 3.26 8.24
CA ILE A 12 2.52 2.26 7.20
C ILE A 12 3.15 0.96 7.67
N GLU A 13 2.39 -0.13 7.67
CA GLU A 13 2.90 -1.47 7.99
C GLU A 13 2.81 -2.36 6.76
N ILE A 14 3.82 -3.20 6.55
CA ILE A 14 3.81 -4.28 5.55
C ILE A 14 4.07 -5.62 6.24
N ILE A 15 3.33 -6.63 5.81
CA ILE A 15 3.53 -8.03 6.17
C ILE A 15 3.70 -8.87 4.90
N ALA A 16 4.72 -9.72 4.89
CA ALA A 16 4.91 -10.78 3.92
C ALA A 16 4.43 -12.10 4.50
N LEU A 17 3.55 -12.77 3.75
CA LEU A 17 3.03 -14.09 4.08
C LEU A 17 3.44 -15.11 3.01
N ALA A 18 3.87 -16.27 3.48
CA ALA A 18 4.04 -17.44 2.63
C ALA A 18 2.69 -17.95 2.10
N GLN A 19 2.75 -18.93 1.18
CA GLN A 19 1.55 -19.50 0.56
C GLN A 19 0.64 -20.20 1.59
N ASP A 20 1.24 -20.91 2.55
CA ASP A 20 0.56 -21.55 3.69
C ASP A 20 0.09 -20.56 4.77
N GLY A 21 0.45 -19.28 4.64
CA GLY A 21 -0.01 -18.20 5.51
C GLY A 21 0.88 -17.89 6.71
N HIS A 22 2.03 -18.53 6.87
CA HIS A 22 2.98 -18.10 7.91
C HIS A 22 3.65 -16.76 7.55
N GLU A 23 4.01 -16.00 8.58
CA GLU A 23 4.70 -14.72 8.43
C GLU A 23 6.17 -14.96 8.03
N LEU A 24 6.57 -14.36 6.91
CA LEU A 24 7.95 -14.32 6.44
C LEU A 24 8.66 -13.09 6.99
N LEU A 25 7.99 -11.94 6.92
CA LEU A 25 8.58 -10.65 7.27
C LEU A 25 7.51 -9.65 7.67
N ARG A 26 7.90 -8.70 8.52
CA ARG A 26 7.10 -7.52 8.87
C ARG A 26 8.00 -6.30 9.00
N ARG A 27 7.53 -5.17 8.49
CA ARG A 27 8.22 -3.87 8.57
C ARG A 27 7.21 -2.75 8.78
N ARG A 28 7.69 -1.64 9.35
CA ARG A 28 6.91 -0.42 9.55
C ARG A 28 7.72 0.79 9.10
N ALA A 29 7.04 1.77 8.55
CA ALA A 29 7.57 3.08 8.23
C ALA A 29 6.62 4.17 8.75
N ASP A 30 7.14 5.40 8.87
CA ASP A 30 6.31 6.57 9.10
C ASP A 30 5.47 6.89 7.86
N THR A 31 4.21 7.28 8.06
CA THR A 31 3.37 7.82 6.98
C THR A 31 3.75 9.29 6.76
N PRO A 32 4.26 9.69 5.57
CA PRO A 32 4.52 11.09 5.27
C PRO A 32 3.24 11.93 5.38
N GLN A 33 3.27 12.98 6.20
CA GLN A 33 2.08 13.78 6.49
C GLN A 33 1.84 14.82 5.40
N GLY A 34 0.61 14.87 4.88
CA GLY A 34 0.22 15.87 3.87
C GLY A 34 0.87 15.69 2.50
N ASP A 35 1.64 14.63 2.29
CA ASP A 35 2.41 14.39 1.07
C ASP A 35 1.90 13.11 0.37
N TYR A 36 1.12 13.31 -0.70
CA TYR A 36 0.58 12.20 -1.48
C TYR A 36 1.67 11.36 -2.13
N ASP A 37 2.62 12.01 -2.80
CA ASP A 37 3.69 11.33 -3.53
C ASP A 37 4.65 10.63 -2.57
N GLY A 38 4.92 11.25 -1.42
CA GLY A 38 5.70 10.65 -0.34
C GLY A 38 5.03 9.39 0.22
N ILE A 39 3.71 9.39 0.45
CA ILE A 39 2.98 8.20 0.89
C ILE A 39 3.10 7.07 -0.13
N LEU A 40 2.88 7.35 -1.42
CA LEU A 40 3.02 6.33 -2.46
C LEU A 40 4.46 5.82 -2.56
N GLY A 41 5.45 6.70 -2.42
CA GLY A 41 6.87 6.37 -2.38
C GLY A 41 7.19 5.39 -1.24
N ALA A 42 6.75 5.72 -0.01
CA ALA A 42 6.98 4.89 1.16
C ALA A 42 6.36 3.48 1.02
N ILE A 43 5.16 3.38 0.42
CA ILE A 43 4.52 2.09 0.11
C ILE A 43 5.38 1.28 -0.87
N VAL A 44 5.84 1.91 -1.95
CA VAL A 44 6.65 1.25 -3.00
C VAL A 44 7.99 0.79 -2.45
N GLU A 45 8.64 1.62 -1.63
CA GLU A 45 9.91 1.29 -0.97
C GLU A 45 9.76 0.10 -0.03
N LEU A 46 8.71 0.08 0.81
CA LEU A 46 8.41 -1.05 1.68
C LEU A 46 8.19 -2.34 0.89
N VAL A 47 7.42 -2.29 -0.20
CA VAL A 47 7.20 -3.45 -1.07
C VAL A 47 8.52 -3.96 -1.64
N ARG A 48 9.32 -3.10 -2.26
CA ARG A 48 10.59 -3.50 -2.88
C ARG A 48 11.57 -4.06 -1.86
N ALA A 49 11.71 -3.42 -0.71
CA ALA A 49 12.59 -3.89 0.35
C ALA A 49 12.23 -5.30 0.85
N VAL A 50 10.93 -5.56 1.04
CA VAL A 50 10.45 -6.89 1.45
C VAL A 50 10.68 -7.94 0.36
N GLU A 51 10.44 -7.59 -0.92
CA GLU A 51 10.67 -8.49 -2.04
C GLU A 51 12.16 -8.82 -2.24
N ASP A 52 13.03 -7.83 -2.09
CA ASP A 52 14.48 -8.01 -2.17
C ASP A 52 14.98 -8.93 -1.03
N GLU A 53 14.46 -8.77 0.19
CA GLU A 53 14.84 -9.60 1.34
C GLU A 53 14.29 -11.03 1.24
N CYS A 54 13.06 -11.21 0.72
CA CYS A 54 12.47 -12.53 0.50
C CYS A 54 12.97 -13.21 -0.78
N GLY A 55 13.61 -12.48 -1.69
CA GLY A 55 14.10 -13.00 -2.97
C GLY A 55 12.99 -13.39 -3.95
N GLU A 56 11.75 -12.95 -3.73
CA GLU A 56 10.62 -13.21 -4.62
C GLU A 56 9.64 -12.04 -4.68
N GLN A 57 8.97 -11.91 -5.81
CA GLN A 57 7.87 -10.95 -5.97
C GLN A 57 6.54 -11.53 -5.47
N GLY A 58 5.74 -10.71 -4.79
CA GLY A 58 4.45 -11.10 -4.21
C GLY A 58 3.26 -10.30 -4.75
N ALA A 59 2.05 -10.86 -4.60
CA ALA A 59 0.82 -10.12 -4.85
C ALA A 59 0.59 -9.06 -3.76
N VAL A 60 0.20 -7.84 -4.12
CA VAL A 60 0.06 -6.71 -3.19
C VAL A 60 -1.41 -6.39 -2.90
N GLY A 61 -1.77 -6.45 -1.61
CA GLY A 61 -3.02 -5.96 -1.07
C GLY A 61 -2.79 -4.80 -0.11
N ILE A 62 -3.62 -3.77 -0.18
CA ILE A 62 -3.53 -2.55 0.63
C ILE A 62 -4.86 -2.31 1.33
N CYS A 63 -4.81 -2.25 2.65
CA CYS A 63 -5.84 -1.71 3.52
C CYS A 63 -5.57 -0.22 3.71
N THR A 64 -6.56 0.64 3.43
CA THR A 64 -6.44 2.09 3.61
C THR A 64 -7.70 2.67 4.24
N PRO A 65 -7.59 3.69 5.10
CA PRO A 65 -8.74 4.48 5.52
C PRO A 65 -9.34 5.20 4.31
N GLY A 66 -10.66 5.19 4.23
CA GLY A 66 -11.39 5.66 3.07
C GLY A 66 -11.57 4.57 2.02
N ALA A 67 -12.41 4.84 1.04
CA ALA A 67 -12.77 3.88 0.00
C ALA A 67 -12.56 4.48 -1.39
N ILE A 68 -12.23 3.63 -2.37
CA ILE A 68 -12.23 4.03 -3.77
C ILE A 68 -13.68 4.17 -4.24
N SER A 69 -14.04 5.35 -4.72
CA SER A 69 -15.36 5.61 -5.28
C SER A 69 -15.54 4.87 -6.61
N PRO A 70 -16.57 4.01 -6.77
CA PRO A 70 -16.83 3.34 -8.05
C PRO A 70 -17.13 4.31 -9.20
N ALA A 71 -17.69 5.48 -8.88
CA ALA A 71 -18.09 6.48 -9.88
C ALA A 71 -16.91 7.27 -10.45
N SER A 72 -15.84 7.49 -9.67
CA SER A 72 -14.70 8.33 -10.08
C SER A 72 -13.37 7.60 -10.12
N GLY A 73 -13.25 6.42 -9.49
CA GLY A 73 -11.97 5.73 -9.29
C GLY A 73 -11.03 6.42 -8.30
N LEU A 74 -11.47 7.49 -7.64
CA LEU A 74 -10.67 8.29 -6.70
C LEU A 74 -10.96 7.87 -5.25
N LEU A 75 -9.97 8.02 -4.38
CA LEU A 75 -10.16 7.78 -2.94
C LEU A 75 -11.06 8.86 -2.33
N LYS A 76 -11.95 8.46 -1.42
CA LYS A 76 -12.81 9.36 -0.63
C LYS A 76 -12.85 8.95 0.83
N ASN A 77 -13.18 9.90 1.70
CA ASN A 77 -13.38 9.70 3.14
C ASN A 77 -12.17 9.09 3.87
N SER A 78 -10.96 9.37 3.40
CA SER A 78 -9.73 9.03 4.10
C SER A 78 -9.44 10.06 5.19
N ASN A 79 -8.93 9.58 6.33
CA ASN A 79 -8.42 10.44 7.40
C ASN A 79 -7.12 11.16 6.96
N SER A 80 -6.37 10.58 6.02
CA SER A 80 -5.24 11.23 5.35
C SER A 80 -5.78 12.15 4.25
N VAL A 81 -6.08 13.40 4.60
CA VAL A 81 -6.80 14.35 3.71
C VAL A 81 -6.13 14.53 2.35
N CYS A 82 -4.79 14.51 2.28
CA CYS A 82 -4.04 14.63 1.02
C CYS A 82 -4.33 13.50 0.00
N MET A 83 -4.84 12.36 0.47
CA MET A 83 -5.20 11.20 -0.35
C MET A 83 -6.60 11.33 -0.97
N ASN A 84 -7.49 12.16 -0.41
CA ASN A 84 -8.84 12.32 -0.92
C ASN A 84 -8.83 12.98 -2.31
N GLY A 85 -9.65 12.46 -3.22
CA GLY A 85 -9.70 12.90 -4.62
C GLY A 85 -8.51 12.42 -5.46
N ARG A 86 -7.68 11.51 -4.96
CA ARG A 86 -6.50 11.00 -5.67
C ARG A 86 -6.72 9.61 -6.28
N PRO A 87 -6.08 9.30 -7.42
CA PRO A 87 -6.19 8.00 -8.09
C PRO A 87 -5.17 6.99 -7.51
N VAL A 88 -5.29 6.69 -6.20
CA VAL A 88 -4.33 5.88 -5.42
C VAL A 88 -3.99 4.54 -6.06
N LYS A 89 -5.01 3.79 -6.49
CA LYS A 89 -4.81 2.46 -7.08
C LYS A 89 -3.97 2.54 -8.36
N PRO A 90 -4.40 3.23 -9.43
CA PRO A 90 -3.63 3.25 -10.68
C PRO A 90 -2.25 3.88 -10.51
N ASP A 91 -2.07 4.85 -9.62
CA ASP A 91 -0.75 5.44 -9.36
C ASP A 91 0.21 4.44 -8.70
N LEU A 92 -0.28 3.60 -7.78
CA LEU A 92 0.51 2.51 -7.20
C LEU A 92 0.77 1.39 -8.21
N GLU A 93 -0.21 1.04 -9.04
CA GLU A 93 -0.02 0.06 -10.11
C GLU A 93 1.04 0.52 -11.11
N ALA A 94 1.05 1.80 -11.46
CA ALA A 94 2.07 2.38 -12.33
C ALA A 94 3.47 2.35 -11.69
N ARG A 95 3.59 2.66 -10.40
CA ARG A 95 4.89 2.67 -9.68
C ARG A 95 5.45 1.27 -9.41
N LEU A 96 4.57 0.30 -9.17
CA LEU A 96 4.95 -1.10 -8.93
C LEU A 96 5.04 -1.93 -10.21
N GLY A 97 4.50 -1.43 -11.32
CA GLY A 97 4.48 -2.13 -12.61
C GLY A 97 3.58 -3.36 -12.63
N ARG A 98 2.59 -3.44 -11.73
CA ARG A 98 1.68 -4.59 -11.60
C ARG A 98 0.39 -4.21 -10.87
N ALA A 99 -0.62 -5.08 -10.98
CA ALA A 99 -1.91 -4.88 -10.33
C ALA A 99 -1.79 -4.89 -8.80
N VAL A 100 -2.58 -4.04 -8.14
CA VAL A 100 -2.74 -4.03 -6.67
C VAL A 100 -4.21 -4.14 -6.31
N ARG A 101 -4.49 -4.71 -5.13
CA ARG A 101 -5.84 -4.73 -4.56
C ARG A 101 -5.91 -3.73 -3.42
N VAL A 102 -6.94 -2.87 -3.44
CA VAL A 102 -7.18 -1.88 -2.40
C VAL A 102 -8.52 -2.15 -1.75
N ALA A 103 -8.57 -2.16 -0.42
CA ALA A 103 -9.76 -2.34 0.38
C ALA A 103 -9.79 -1.33 1.54
N ASN A 104 -11.00 -1.09 2.06
CA ASN A 104 -11.25 -0.35 3.29
C ASN A 104 -11.51 -1.30 4.45
#